data_AF-A0A7X7F9W9-F1
#
_entry.id   AF-A0A7X7F9W9-F1
#
_cell.length_a   1.000
_cell.length_b   1.000
_cell.length_c   1.000
_cell.angle_alpha   90.00
_cell.angle_beta   90.00
_cell.angle_gamma   90.00
#
_symmetry.space_group_name_H-M   'P 1'
#
loop_
_entity.id
_entity.type
_entity.pdbx_description
1 polymer ?
#
loop_
_entity_poly.entity_id
_entity_poly.type
_entity_poly.pdbx_seq_one_letter_code
_entity_poly.pdbx_strand_id
1 'polypeptide(L)'
;MPEQLPRDLWLLCTAFAGCFGACVGSFLNVCIYRIPLDQSVVAPRSHCMSCGKLIPWYHNLPVISYFVLRGRCASCKAPFSFRYAAVELLVAALFVLACCMAPPLGGKPPLGIVALPGLAAVPVMWVFLSGLVVATFVDLDHFIIPDSISIGGMVAGLALSALVPSLHGADAAWRGLTMSAIGLAAGFVPLQTIRLVGTAIYRRKGRIAPDEYAMGFGDIKLIGAIGAFLGWQGAAFSIMAAALYGTLVALPLLVTGNRKLLDRLPFGPYLSLGAFTWLLWGPRILGVYLAMLAPAA
;
A
#
# COMPACT_ATOMS: atom_id res chain seq x y z
N MET A 1 -11.64 -5.50 -35.39
CA MET A 1 -10.16 -5.43 -35.19
C MET A 1 -9.94 -4.44 -34.08
N PRO A 2 -9.34 -4.80 -32.93
CA PRO A 2 -9.18 -3.81 -31.87
C PRO A 2 -8.22 -2.75 -32.38
N GLU A 3 -8.72 -1.51 -32.47
CA GLU A 3 -7.93 -0.33 -32.81
C GLU A 3 -6.72 -0.30 -31.89
N GLN A 4 -5.54 -0.39 -32.49
CA GLN A 4 -4.29 -0.29 -31.76
C GLN A 4 -4.24 1.13 -31.18
N LEU A 5 -4.23 1.25 -29.85
CA LEU A 5 -3.85 2.52 -29.24
C LEU A 5 -2.45 2.86 -29.77
N PRO A 6 -2.24 4.00 -30.44
CA PRO A 6 -0.95 4.31 -31.05
C PRO A 6 0.13 4.25 -29.96
N ARG A 7 1.29 3.67 -30.29
CA ARG A 7 2.41 3.48 -29.35
C ARG A 7 2.76 4.77 -28.61
N ASP A 8 2.61 5.90 -29.30
CA ASP A 8 2.84 7.25 -28.78
C ASP A 8 1.87 7.60 -27.65
N LEU A 9 0.59 7.24 -27.79
CA LEU A 9 -0.41 7.47 -26.74
C LEU A 9 -0.13 6.63 -25.50
N TRP A 10 0.39 5.41 -25.65
CA TRP A 10 0.82 4.61 -24.50
C TRP A 10 2.04 5.21 -23.76
N LEU A 11 3.01 5.72 -24.51
CA LEU A 11 4.15 6.44 -23.93
C LEU A 11 3.70 7.71 -23.20
N LEU A 12 2.73 8.44 -23.76
CA LEU A 12 2.14 9.60 -23.10
C LEU A 12 1.40 9.21 -21.81
N CYS A 13 0.62 8.12 -21.81
CA CYS A 13 -0.06 7.64 -20.60
C CYS A 13 0.93 7.21 -19.50
N THR A 14 2.01 6.51 -19.86
CA THR A 14 3.02 6.08 -18.87
C THR A 14 3.85 7.25 -18.36
N ALA A 15 4.21 8.21 -19.22
CA ALA A 15 4.87 9.45 -18.81
C ALA A 15 3.99 10.27 -17.87
N PHE A 16 2.70 10.42 -18.21
CA PHE A 16 1.72 11.07 -17.34
C PHE A 16 1.62 10.36 -15.99
N ALA A 17 1.51 9.04 -15.96
CA ALA A 17 1.45 8.26 -14.73
C ALA A 17 2.69 8.46 -13.85
N GLY A 18 3.89 8.52 -14.45
CA GLY A 18 5.13 8.80 -13.72
C GLY A 18 5.16 10.21 -13.13
N CYS A 19 4.84 11.23 -13.92
CA CYS A 19 4.79 12.61 -13.44
C CYS A 19 3.72 12.81 -12.37
N PHE A 20 2.52 12.29 -12.60
CA PHE A 20 1.41 12.36 -11.65
C PHE A 20 1.73 11.59 -10.36
N GLY A 21 2.30 10.39 -10.48
CA GLY A 21 2.75 9.60 -9.33
C GLY A 21 3.84 10.30 -8.52
N ALA A 22 4.76 11.02 -9.16
CA ALA A 22 5.76 11.82 -8.44
C ALA A 22 5.11 12.99 -7.67
N CYS A 23 4.12 13.67 -8.27
CA CYS A 23 3.33 14.71 -7.59
C CYS A 23 2.55 14.14 -6.40
N VAL A 24 1.89 13.00 -6.58
CA VAL A 24 1.19 12.29 -5.50
C VAL A 24 2.19 11.87 -4.42
N GLY A 25 3.35 11.32 -4.77
CA GLY A 25 4.39 10.94 -3.81
C GLY A 25 4.90 12.11 -2.98
N SER A 26 5.02 13.30 -3.58
CA SER A 26 5.37 14.53 -2.85
C SER A 26 4.29 14.91 -1.84
N PHE A 27 3.01 14.74 -2.19
CA PHE A 27 1.90 14.88 -1.26
C PHE A 27 1.90 13.77 -0.18
N LEU A 28 2.23 12.52 -0.52
CA LEU A 28 2.30 11.44 0.45
C LEU A 28 3.39 11.68 1.50
N ASN A 29 4.50 12.33 1.17
CA ASN A 29 5.48 12.76 2.17
C ASN A 29 4.86 13.70 3.22
N VAL A 30 3.95 14.59 2.82
CA VAL A 30 3.19 15.45 3.75
C VAL A 30 2.25 14.60 4.61
N CYS A 31 1.52 13.66 4.01
CA CYS A 31 0.63 12.75 4.71
C CYS A 31 1.37 11.92 5.77
N ILE A 32 2.50 11.32 5.39
CA ILE A 32 3.32 10.47 6.26
C ILE A 32 3.81 11.26 7.48
N TYR A 33 4.20 12.53 7.29
CA TYR A 33 4.69 13.35 8.40
C TYR A 33 3.56 13.92 9.28
N ARG A 34 2.45 14.37 8.68
CA ARG A 34 1.42 15.16 9.40
C ARG A 34 0.30 14.35 10.00
N ILE A 35 -0.14 13.28 9.33
CA ILE A 35 -1.27 12.46 9.79
C ILE A 35 -1.02 11.85 11.18
N PRO A 36 0.18 11.30 11.50
CA PRO A 36 0.45 10.73 12.82
C PRO A 36 0.46 11.77 13.95
N LEU A 37 0.61 13.05 13.59
CA LEU A 37 0.65 14.18 14.51
C LEU A 37 -0.69 14.93 14.57
N ASP A 38 -1.75 14.37 13.99
CA ASP A 38 -3.09 14.99 13.87
C ASP A 38 -3.06 16.40 13.26
N GLN A 39 -2.08 16.67 12.38
CA GLN A 39 -1.93 17.94 11.71
C GLN A 39 -2.69 17.96 10.37
N SER A 40 -3.17 19.15 9.99
CA SER A 40 -3.82 19.33 8.69
C SER A 40 -2.85 19.09 7.53
N VAL A 41 -3.28 18.26 6.58
CA VAL A 41 -2.55 17.98 5.33
C VAL A 41 -2.69 19.12 4.30
N VAL A 42 -3.66 20.02 4.49
CA VAL A 42 -3.95 21.12 3.55
C VAL A 42 -3.25 22.41 3.96
N ALA A 43 -3.26 22.74 5.25
CA ALA A 43 -2.70 23.99 5.78
C ALA A 43 -1.85 23.73 7.03
N PRO A 44 -0.70 24.40 7.22
CA PRO A 44 -0.07 25.38 6.33
C PRO A 44 0.61 24.73 5.11
N ARG A 45 1.01 25.56 4.14
CA ARG A 45 1.77 25.13 2.95
C ARG A 45 3.12 24.49 3.33
N SER A 46 3.73 23.78 2.38
CA SER A 46 5.06 23.19 2.53
C SER A 46 6.09 24.23 2.97
N HIS A 47 6.82 23.94 4.03
CA HIS A 47 7.82 24.81 4.62
C HIS A 47 9.05 24.00 5.05
N CYS A 48 10.18 24.67 5.18
CA CYS A 48 11.40 24.04 5.67
C CYS A 48 11.30 23.80 7.18
N MET A 49 11.56 22.56 7.63
CA MET A 49 11.51 22.20 9.05
C MET A 49 12.60 22.87 9.91
N SER A 50 13.67 23.38 9.31
CA SER A 50 14.77 24.02 10.04
C SER A 50 14.61 25.54 10.17
N CYS A 51 14.09 26.22 9.14
CA CYS A 51 13.98 27.69 9.14
C CYS A 51 12.55 28.21 9.09
N GLY A 52 11.54 27.35 8.98
CA GLY A 52 10.12 27.72 8.92
C GLY A 52 9.70 28.45 7.64
N LYS A 53 10.63 28.80 6.74
CA LYS A 53 10.30 29.52 5.51
C LYS A 53 9.51 28.63 4.55
N LEU A 54 8.48 29.22 3.94
CA LEU A 54 7.67 28.59 2.91
C LEU A 54 8.52 28.20 1.70
N ILE A 55 8.26 27.01 1.16
CA ILE A 55 8.95 26.50 -0.04
C ILE A 55 8.15 26.96 -1.27
N PRO A 56 8.74 27.75 -2.18
CA PRO A 56 8.10 28.11 -3.44
C PRO A 56 7.77 26.87 -4.26
N TRP A 57 6.69 26.93 -5.06
CA TRP A 57 6.20 25.75 -5.81
C TRP A 57 7.27 25.15 -6.75
N TYR A 58 8.14 25.97 -7.35
CA TYR A 58 9.23 25.52 -8.23
C TYR A 58 10.39 24.85 -7.48
N HIS A 59 10.51 25.05 -6.17
CA HIS A 59 11.42 24.28 -5.30
C HIS A 59 10.73 23.05 -4.67
N ASN A 60 9.46 22.83 -5.01
CA ASN A 60 8.67 21.69 -4.61
C ASN A 60 8.31 20.79 -5.82
N LEU A 61 9.05 20.93 -6.94
CA LEU A 61 8.96 20.02 -8.07
C LEU A 61 9.50 18.64 -7.64
N PRO A 62 8.68 17.57 -7.66
CA PRO A 62 9.06 16.25 -7.18
C PRO A 62 10.32 15.73 -7.87
N VAL A 63 11.20 15.06 -7.12
CA VAL A 63 12.48 14.46 -7.53
C VAL A 63 13.51 15.48 -8.01
N ILE A 64 13.15 16.33 -8.97
CA ILE A 64 14.02 17.32 -9.61
C ILE A 64 14.56 18.33 -8.60
N SER A 65 13.71 18.88 -7.74
CA SER A 65 14.13 19.92 -6.79
C SER A 65 15.18 19.40 -5.81
N TYR A 66 15.09 18.11 -5.41
CA TYR A 66 16.06 17.50 -4.53
C TYR A 66 17.45 17.45 -5.18
N PHE A 67 17.56 17.01 -6.43
CA PHE A 67 18.85 16.93 -7.13
C PHE A 67 19.41 18.31 -7.48
N VAL A 68 18.58 19.25 -7.96
CA VAL A 68 19.00 20.61 -8.30
C VAL A 68 19.52 21.36 -7.07
N LEU A 69 18.83 21.23 -5.94
CA LEU A 69 19.23 21.86 -4.68
C LEU A 69 20.28 21.05 -3.90
N ARG A 70 20.75 19.92 -4.46
CA ARG A 70 21.71 18.98 -3.84
C ARG A 70 21.27 18.51 -2.45
N GLY A 71 19.97 18.26 -2.30
CA GLY A 71 19.35 17.83 -1.04
C GLY A 71 19.43 18.88 0.07
N ARG A 72 19.43 20.18 -0.25
CA ARG A 72 19.52 21.26 0.75
C ARG A 72 18.43 22.31 0.57
N CYS A 73 18.03 22.96 1.66
CA CYS A 73 17.13 24.09 1.60
C CYS A 73 17.76 25.26 0.81
N ALA A 74 17.00 25.89 -0.09
CA ALA A 74 17.47 27.04 -0.87
C ALA A 74 17.88 28.23 0.02
N SER A 75 17.18 28.44 1.16
CA SER A 75 17.43 29.58 2.07
C SER A 75 18.44 29.28 3.19
N CYS A 76 18.22 28.25 4.01
CA CYS A 76 19.08 27.98 5.17
C CYS A 76 20.16 26.91 4.94
N LYS A 77 20.22 26.30 3.75
CA LYS A 77 21.15 25.22 3.38
C LYS A 77 21.10 23.96 4.26
N ALA A 78 20.14 23.86 5.18
CA ALA A 78 19.90 22.66 5.96
C ALA A 78 19.62 21.45 5.05
N PRO A 79 20.11 20.24 5.38
CA PRO A 79 19.93 19.07 4.55
C PRO A 79 18.49 18.56 4.60
N PHE A 80 17.97 18.14 3.45
CA PHE A 80 16.76 17.33 3.33
C PHE A 80 17.14 15.85 3.27
N SER A 81 16.33 15.00 3.89
CA SER A 81 16.55 13.55 3.84
C SER A 81 16.33 13.01 2.43
N PHE A 82 17.19 12.09 1.99
CA PHE A 82 17.03 11.37 0.73
C PHE A 82 15.70 10.62 0.63
N ARG A 83 15.11 10.27 1.78
CA ARG A 83 13.80 9.63 1.87
C ARG A 83 12.71 10.37 1.10
N TYR A 84 12.72 11.70 1.09
CA TYR A 84 11.69 12.47 0.38
C TYR A 84 11.69 12.16 -1.13
N ALA A 85 12.86 12.26 -1.76
CA ALA A 85 13.04 11.93 -3.18
C ALA A 85 12.80 10.44 -3.46
N ALA A 86 13.18 9.56 -2.53
CA ALA A 86 12.94 8.13 -2.65
C ALA A 86 11.44 7.77 -2.66
N VAL A 87 10.64 8.39 -1.78
CA VAL A 87 9.17 8.19 -1.76
C VAL A 87 8.53 8.73 -3.04
N GLU A 88 8.95 9.90 -3.52
CA GLU A 88 8.46 10.47 -4.78
C GLU A 88 8.74 9.54 -5.97
N LEU A 89 9.96 9.01 -6.06
CA LEU A 89 10.35 8.07 -7.11
C LEU A 89 9.63 6.72 -6.97
N LEU A 90 9.45 6.22 -5.74
CA LEU A 90 8.73 4.98 -5.48
C LEU A 90 7.27 5.07 -5.96
N VAL A 91 6.56 6.14 -5.61
CA VAL A 91 5.15 6.32 -6.01
C VAL A 91 5.04 6.53 -7.52
N ALA A 92 5.95 7.28 -8.14
CA ALA A 92 6.05 7.39 -9.59
C ALA A 92 6.21 6.02 -10.26
N ALA A 93 7.13 5.20 -9.76
CA ALA A 93 7.37 3.84 -10.27
C ALA A 93 6.14 2.93 -10.09
N LEU A 94 5.49 2.98 -8.93
CA LEU A 94 4.27 2.22 -8.64
C LEU A 94 3.11 2.62 -9.56
N PHE A 95 2.97 3.90 -9.89
CA PHE A 95 1.90 4.39 -10.78
C PHE A 95 2.14 3.97 -12.22
N VAL A 96 3.40 4.07 -12.69
CA VAL A 96 3.81 3.55 -14.01
C VAL A 96 3.58 2.04 -14.07
N LEU A 97 3.93 1.31 -13.01
CA LEU A 97 3.70 -0.13 -12.92
C LEU A 97 2.20 -0.45 -13.03
N ALA A 98 1.33 0.22 -12.28
CA ALA A 98 -0.12 0.05 -12.36
C ALA A 98 -0.66 0.35 -13.78
N CYS A 99 -0.15 1.38 -14.45
CA CYS A 99 -0.46 1.61 -15.87
C CYS A 99 -0.03 0.44 -16.73
N CYS A 100 1.22 -0.03 -16.61
CA CYS A 100 1.75 -1.14 -17.38
C CYS A 100 1.01 -2.47 -17.15
N MET A 101 0.35 -2.62 -16.00
CA MET A 101 -0.51 -3.77 -15.70
C MET A 101 -1.84 -3.76 -16.48
N ALA A 102 -2.27 -2.61 -17.02
CA ALA A 102 -3.47 -2.49 -17.84
C ALA A 102 -3.12 -2.22 -19.32
N PRO A 103 -2.44 -3.14 -20.03
CA PRO A 103 -2.04 -2.89 -21.40
C PRO A 103 -3.29 -2.72 -22.30
N PRO A 104 -3.37 -1.64 -23.09
CA PRO A 104 -4.56 -1.24 -23.85
C PRO A 104 -4.91 -2.21 -24.98
N LEU A 105 -4.00 -3.13 -25.29
CA LEU A 105 -4.09 -4.08 -26.39
C LEU A 105 -4.40 -5.52 -25.95
N GLY A 106 -4.73 -5.75 -24.67
CA GLY A 106 -4.95 -7.11 -24.15
C GLY A 106 -3.70 -7.99 -24.21
N GLY A 107 -2.52 -7.37 -24.38
CA GLY A 107 -1.24 -8.07 -24.31
C GLY A 107 -0.99 -8.60 -22.90
N LYS A 108 -0.29 -9.73 -22.79
CA LYS A 108 0.17 -10.20 -21.48
C LYS A 108 1.23 -9.21 -20.98
N PRO A 109 1.09 -8.61 -19.79
CA PRO A 109 2.12 -7.74 -19.26
C PRO A 109 3.45 -8.52 -19.12
N PRO A 110 4.60 -7.84 -19.24
CA PRO A 110 5.91 -8.48 -19.14
C PRO A 110 6.11 -9.14 -17.77
N LEU A 111 7.10 -10.02 -17.65
CA LEU A 111 7.52 -10.67 -16.39
C LEU A 111 6.43 -11.48 -15.68
N GLY A 112 5.37 -11.82 -16.40
CA GLY A 112 4.30 -12.63 -15.87
C GLY A 112 3.47 -11.94 -14.79
N ILE A 113 3.32 -10.62 -14.89
CA ILE A 113 2.46 -9.84 -14.00
C ILE A 113 0.98 -10.14 -14.32
N VAL A 114 0.08 -9.94 -13.36
CA VAL A 114 -1.37 -10.04 -13.57
C VAL A 114 -1.86 -8.82 -14.35
N ALA A 115 -2.63 -9.05 -15.41
CA ALA A 115 -3.25 -7.97 -16.15
C ALA A 115 -4.45 -7.42 -15.39
N LEU A 116 -4.55 -6.10 -15.26
CA LEU A 116 -5.75 -5.42 -14.79
C LEU A 116 -6.86 -5.53 -15.84
N PRO A 117 -8.13 -5.62 -15.42
CA PRO A 117 -9.26 -5.88 -16.30
C PRO A 117 -9.61 -4.71 -17.24
N GLY A 118 -9.06 -3.51 -17.00
CA GLY A 118 -9.23 -2.37 -17.88
C GLY A 118 -8.59 -1.09 -17.35
N LEU A 119 -8.57 -0.04 -18.19
CA LEU A 119 -7.96 1.25 -17.85
C LEU A 119 -8.64 1.94 -16.65
N ALA A 120 -9.94 1.73 -16.44
CA ALA A 120 -10.67 2.26 -15.30
C ALA A 120 -10.18 1.70 -13.94
N ALA A 121 -9.54 0.53 -13.93
CA ALA A 121 -8.95 -0.04 -12.73
C ALA A 121 -7.64 0.69 -12.31
N VAL A 122 -6.96 1.37 -13.24
CA VAL A 122 -5.66 2.00 -12.97
C VAL A 122 -5.75 3.09 -11.90
N PRO A 123 -6.68 4.08 -11.97
CA PRO A 123 -6.83 5.08 -10.92
C PRO A 123 -7.22 4.46 -9.56
N VAL A 124 -8.00 3.38 -9.56
CA VAL A 124 -8.36 2.68 -8.32
C VAL A 124 -7.12 2.08 -7.67
N MET A 125 -6.25 1.46 -8.47
CA MET A 125 -4.98 0.92 -8.00
C MET A 125 -4.01 2.01 -7.53
N TRP A 126 -4.01 3.19 -8.16
CA TRP A 126 -3.22 4.33 -7.68
C TRP A 126 -3.63 4.77 -6.28
N VAL A 127 -4.94 4.84 -5.99
CA VAL A 127 -5.45 5.13 -4.64
C VAL A 127 -5.01 4.06 -3.65
N PHE A 128 -5.19 2.79 -4.02
CA PHE A 128 -4.80 1.66 -3.18
C PHE A 128 -3.30 1.65 -2.85
N LEU A 129 -2.43 1.76 -3.86
CA LEU A 129 -0.98 1.78 -3.72
C LEU A 129 -0.51 2.99 -2.90
N SER A 130 -1.14 4.16 -3.08
CA SER A 130 -0.85 5.34 -2.26
C SER A 130 -1.16 5.10 -0.78
N GLY A 131 -2.29 4.44 -0.49
CA GLY A 131 -2.66 4.05 0.87
C GLY A 131 -1.64 3.09 1.49
N LEU A 132 -1.20 2.07 0.75
CA LEU A 132 -0.17 1.13 1.21
C LEU A 132 1.17 1.81 1.50
N VAL A 133 1.59 2.77 0.66
CA VAL A 133 2.82 3.55 0.88
C VAL A 133 2.71 4.36 2.17
N VAL A 134 1.61 5.11 2.38
CA VAL A 134 1.44 5.88 3.62
C VAL A 134 1.39 4.96 4.84
N ALA A 135 0.61 3.88 4.79
CA ALA A 135 0.53 2.91 5.89
C ALA A 135 1.92 2.33 6.23
N THR A 136 2.70 1.95 5.23
CA THR A 136 4.05 1.40 5.41
C THR A 136 4.99 2.38 6.09
N PHE A 137 5.10 3.61 5.59
CA PHE A 137 6.06 4.56 6.13
C PHE A 137 5.65 5.12 7.49
N VAL A 138 4.34 5.30 7.73
CA VAL A 138 3.86 5.72 9.05
C VAL A 138 4.09 4.62 10.09
N ASP A 139 3.84 3.37 9.73
CA ASP A 139 4.04 2.24 10.66
C ASP A 139 5.53 2.02 10.97
N LEU A 140 6.42 2.23 9.99
CA LEU A 140 7.88 2.21 10.21
C LEU A 140 8.38 3.30 11.17
N ASP A 141 7.75 4.48 11.17
CA ASP A 141 8.18 5.61 11.99
C ASP A 141 7.52 5.62 13.38
N HIS A 142 6.24 5.27 13.45
CA HIS A 142 5.39 5.51 14.61
C HIS A 142 4.71 4.25 15.16
N PHE A 143 4.85 3.08 14.52
CA PHE A 143 4.18 1.83 14.93
C PHE A 143 2.64 1.95 15.00
N ILE A 144 2.08 2.84 14.19
CA ILE A 144 0.63 3.05 14.08
C ILE A 144 0.23 3.07 12.61
N ILE A 145 -1.00 2.65 12.33
CA ILE A 145 -1.61 2.79 11.00
C ILE A 145 -2.78 3.77 11.13
N PRO A 146 -2.74 4.94 10.45
CA PRO A 146 -3.78 5.93 10.58
C PRO A 146 -5.17 5.44 10.15
N ASP A 147 -6.19 5.84 10.89
CA ASP A 147 -7.58 5.49 10.60
C ASP A 147 -8.07 6.09 9.29
N SER A 148 -7.55 7.26 8.91
CA SER A 148 -7.84 7.91 7.62
C SER A 148 -7.39 7.05 6.43
N ILE A 149 -6.33 6.26 6.57
CA ILE A 149 -5.83 5.37 5.52
C ILE A 149 -6.50 4.00 5.59
N SER A 150 -6.65 3.45 6.78
CA SER A 150 -7.20 2.10 6.96
C SER A 150 -8.73 2.07 6.81
N ILE A 151 -9.47 2.86 7.60
CA ILE A 151 -10.93 2.99 7.47
C ILE A 151 -11.31 3.69 6.18
N GLY A 152 -10.59 4.77 5.83
CA GLY A 152 -10.77 5.42 4.54
C GLY A 152 -10.54 4.46 3.37
N GLY A 153 -9.55 3.56 3.48
CA GLY A 153 -9.30 2.49 2.52
C GLY A 153 -10.44 1.46 2.44
N MET A 154 -11.02 1.05 3.57
CA MET A 154 -12.19 0.17 3.57
C MET A 154 -13.39 0.79 2.84
N VAL A 155 -13.69 2.06 3.14
CA VAL A 155 -14.78 2.79 2.50
C VAL A 155 -14.51 3.01 1.02
N ALA A 156 -13.30 3.46 0.68
CA ALA A 156 -12.88 3.66 -0.71
C ALA A 156 -12.89 2.36 -1.50
N GLY A 157 -12.44 1.24 -0.91
CA GLY A 157 -12.46 -0.08 -1.53
C GLY A 157 -13.87 -0.52 -1.91
N LEU A 158 -14.84 -0.38 -1.01
CA LEU A 158 -16.25 -0.68 -1.29
C LEU A 158 -16.82 0.22 -2.39
N ALA A 159 -16.61 1.54 -2.29
CA ALA A 159 -17.13 2.50 -3.25
C ALA A 159 -16.53 2.31 -4.64
N LEU A 160 -15.20 2.18 -4.73
CA LEU A 160 -14.49 2.01 -6.00
C LEU A 160 -14.75 0.63 -6.62
N SER A 161 -15.00 -0.41 -5.81
CA SER A 161 -15.42 -1.73 -6.31
C SER A 161 -16.84 -1.72 -6.88
N ALA A 162 -17.72 -0.87 -6.37
CA ALA A 162 -19.05 -0.67 -6.95
C ALA A 162 -18.98 0.11 -8.28
N LEU A 163 -18.07 1.10 -8.38
CA LEU A 163 -17.85 1.90 -9.58
C LEU A 163 -17.09 1.13 -10.67
N VAL A 164 -16.19 0.23 -10.29
CA VAL A 164 -15.38 -0.59 -11.20
C VAL A 164 -15.51 -2.08 -10.83
N PRO A 165 -16.66 -2.72 -11.13
CA PRO A 165 -16.93 -4.11 -10.75
C PRO A 165 -15.98 -5.11 -11.41
N SER A 166 -15.39 -4.71 -12.54
CA SER A 166 -14.42 -5.51 -13.27
C SER A 166 -13.18 -5.85 -12.43
N LEU A 167 -12.85 -5.07 -11.39
CA LEU A 167 -11.79 -5.38 -10.41
C LEU A 167 -11.95 -6.77 -9.79
N HIS A 168 -13.19 -7.19 -9.53
CA HIS A 168 -13.53 -8.48 -8.92
C HIS A 168 -14.01 -9.50 -9.96
N GLY A 169 -13.84 -9.22 -11.26
CA GLY A 169 -14.39 -10.04 -12.33
C GLY A 169 -15.92 -10.05 -12.39
N ALA A 170 -16.57 -8.99 -11.88
CA ALA A 170 -18.02 -8.86 -11.87
C ALA A 170 -18.51 -7.91 -12.97
N ASP A 171 -19.70 -8.19 -13.52
CA ASP A 171 -20.32 -7.37 -14.58
C ASP A 171 -21.25 -6.27 -14.05
N ALA A 172 -21.63 -6.34 -12.77
CA ALA A 172 -22.62 -5.45 -12.17
C ALA A 172 -22.12 -4.80 -10.88
N ALA A 173 -22.49 -3.54 -10.65
CA ALA A 173 -22.09 -2.74 -9.48
C ALA A 173 -22.37 -3.44 -8.14
N TRP A 174 -23.57 -4.02 -8.00
CA TRP A 174 -23.95 -4.72 -6.77
C TRP A 174 -23.08 -5.97 -6.52
N ARG A 175 -22.66 -6.67 -7.58
CA ARG A 175 -21.75 -7.83 -7.47
C ARG A 175 -20.34 -7.39 -7.09
N GLY A 176 -19.86 -6.29 -7.65
CA GLY A 176 -18.58 -5.70 -7.24
C GLY A 176 -18.57 -5.30 -5.77
N LEU A 177 -19.67 -4.66 -5.32
CA LEU A 177 -19.85 -4.28 -3.92
C LEU A 177 -19.90 -5.49 -2.98
N THR A 178 -20.66 -6.54 -3.33
CA THR A 178 -20.75 -7.74 -2.48
C THR A 178 -19.43 -8.48 -2.40
N MET A 179 -18.70 -8.62 -3.50
CA MET A 179 -17.37 -9.25 -3.50
C MET A 179 -16.35 -8.46 -2.68
N SER A 180 -16.38 -7.13 -2.79
CA SER A 180 -15.56 -6.24 -1.96
C SER A 180 -15.92 -6.35 -0.48
N ALA A 181 -17.22 -6.40 -0.13
CA ALA A 181 -17.68 -6.58 1.24
C ALA A 181 -17.28 -7.95 1.82
N ILE A 182 -17.36 -9.02 1.02
CA ILE A 182 -16.88 -10.35 1.39
C ILE A 182 -15.36 -10.31 1.61
N GLY A 183 -14.60 -9.66 0.73
CA GLY A 183 -13.17 -9.48 0.87
C GLY A 183 -12.77 -8.73 2.13
N LEU A 184 -13.45 -7.60 2.42
CA LEU A 184 -13.27 -6.83 3.64
C LEU A 184 -13.55 -7.69 4.88
N ALA A 185 -14.68 -8.38 4.91
CA ALA A 185 -15.05 -9.25 6.03
C ALA A 185 -14.03 -10.40 6.21
N ALA A 186 -13.58 -11.01 5.11
CA ALA A 186 -12.59 -12.07 5.13
C ALA A 186 -11.22 -11.61 5.64
N GLY A 187 -10.85 -10.35 5.42
CA GLY A 187 -9.65 -9.77 6.04
C GLY A 187 -9.87 -9.41 7.51
N PHE A 188 -10.92 -8.65 7.80
CA PHE A 188 -11.16 -8.04 9.11
C PHE A 188 -11.57 -9.05 10.19
N VAL A 189 -12.56 -9.91 9.90
CA VAL A 189 -13.20 -10.79 10.90
C VAL A 189 -12.23 -11.80 11.50
N PRO A 190 -11.40 -12.53 10.72
CA PRO A 190 -10.47 -13.51 11.29
C PRO A 190 -9.44 -12.87 12.23
N LEU A 191 -8.79 -11.78 11.82
CA LEU A 191 -7.80 -11.13 12.67
C LEU A 191 -8.44 -10.44 13.89
N GLN A 192 -9.63 -9.87 13.74
CA GLN A 192 -10.37 -9.32 14.88
C GLN A 192 -10.76 -10.42 15.89
N THR A 193 -11.15 -11.59 15.40
CA THR A 193 -11.44 -12.76 16.24
C THR A 193 -10.18 -13.21 16.98
N ILE A 194 -9.04 -13.33 16.28
CA ILE A 194 -7.75 -13.67 16.89
C ILE A 194 -7.35 -12.64 17.94
N ARG A 195 -7.52 -11.34 17.68
CA ARG A 195 -7.24 -10.28 18.65
C ARG A 195 -8.08 -10.43 19.91
N LEU A 196 -9.40 -10.63 19.78
CA LEU A 196 -10.30 -10.75 20.92
C LEU A 196 -10.03 -12.01 21.75
N VAL A 197 -9.94 -13.17 21.07
CA VAL A 197 -9.69 -14.46 21.72
C VAL A 197 -8.29 -14.50 22.33
N GLY A 198 -7.28 -14.03 21.59
CA GLY A 198 -5.91 -13.90 22.08
C GLY A 198 -5.85 -13.03 23.32
N THR A 199 -6.43 -11.83 23.27
CA THR A 199 -6.46 -10.91 24.43
C THR A 199 -7.15 -11.57 25.63
N ALA A 200 -8.26 -12.27 25.44
CA ALA A 200 -8.94 -12.99 26.51
C ALA A 200 -8.08 -14.11 27.13
N ILE A 201 -7.39 -14.91 26.31
CA ILE A 201 -6.52 -16.01 26.76
C ILE A 201 -5.30 -15.47 27.52
N TYR A 202 -4.61 -14.47 26.96
CA TYR A 202 -3.41 -13.90 27.57
C TYR A 202 -3.72 -13.15 28.87
N ARG A 203 -4.87 -12.46 28.93
CA ARG A 203 -5.35 -11.82 30.16
C ARG A 203 -5.65 -12.83 31.25
N ARG A 204 -6.31 -13.96 30.93
CA ARG A 204 -6.52 -15.07 31.88
C ARG A 204 -5.22 -15.66 32.41
N LYS A 205 -4.14 -15.65 31.61
CA LYS A 205 -2.81 -16.13 32.00
C LYS A 205 -1.96 -15.06 32.72
N GLY A 206 -2.48 -13.86 32.94
CA GLY A 206 -1.77 -12.76 33.59
C GLY A 206 -0.54 -12.26 32.81
N ARG A 207 -0.50 -12.46 31.49
CA ARG A 207 0.67 -12.13 30.64
C ARG A 207 0.58 -10.77 29.96
N ILE A 208 -0.59 -10.14 29.97
CA ILE A 208 -0.87 -8.88 29.27
C ILE A 208 -1.62 -7.97 30.24
N ALA A 209 -1.27 -6.69 30.24
CA ALA A 209 -1.91 -5.69 31.08
C ALA A 209 -3.39 -5.45 30.68
N PRO A 210 -4.25 -4.90 31.55
CA PRO A 210 -5.68 -4.69 31.24
C PRO A 210 -5.93 -3.80 30.01
N ASP A 211 -5.01 -2.90 29.73
CA ASP A 211 -4.99 -1.90 28.67
C ASP A 211 -4.26 -2.36 27.39
N GLU A 212 -3.54 -3.47 27.47
CA GLU A 212 -2.83 -4.03 26.33
C GLU A 212 -3.68 -5.06 25.56
N TYR A 213 -3.46 -5.11 24.26
CA TYR A 213 -4.11 -6.05 23.35
C TYR A 213 -3.08 -7.00 22.75
N ALA A 214 -3.52 -8.21 22.41
CA ALA A 214 -2.64 -9.21 21.80
C ALA A 214 -2.12 -8.82 20.40
N MET A 215 -2.80 -7.91 19.70
CA MET A 215 -2.48 -7.47 18.34
C MET A 215 -2.92 -6.03 18.11
N GLY A 216 -2.15 -5.31 17.28
CA GLY A 216 -2.44 -3.94 16.86
C GLY A 216 -3.74 -3.84 16.06
N PHE A 217 -4.59 -2.88 16.41
CA PHE A 217 -5.87 -2.70 15.71
C PHE A 217 -5.69 -2.13 14.29
N GLY A 218 -4.60 -1.39 14.06
CA GLY A 218 -4.27 -0.82 12.75
C GLY A 218 -4.11 -1.90 11.68
N ASP A 219 -3.42 -2.99 11.99
CA ASP A 219 -3.17 -4.11 11.06
C ASP A 219 -4.48 -4.77 10.60
N ILE A 220 -5.44 -4.91 11.53
CA ILE A 220 -6.75 -5.51 11.28
C ILE A 220 -7.58 -4.64 10.32
N LYS A 221 -7.54 -3.31 10.52
CA LYS A 221 -8.20 -2.37 9.62
C LYS A 221 -7.53 -2.34 8.25
N LEU A 222 -6.19 -2.39 8.21
CA LEU A 222 -5.45 -2.40 6.95
C LEU A 222 -5.75 -3.66 6.14
N ILE A 223 -5.79 -4.85 6.76
CA ILE A 223 -6.16 -6.06 6.02
C ILE A 223 -7.61 -6.05 5.55
N GLY A 224 -8.52 -5.42 6.32
CA GLY A 224 -9.89 -5.17 5.88
C GLY A 224 -9.92 -4.30 4.62
N ALA A 225 -9.11 -3.23 4.57
CA ALA A 225 -8.96 -2.41 3.38
C ALA A 225 -8.36 -3.21 2.21
N ILE A 226 -7.30 -3.97 2.44
CA ILE A 226 -6.68 -4.84 1.42
C ILE A 226 -7.72 -5.82 0.85
N GLY A 227 -8.53 -6.44 1.71
CA GLY A 227 -9.61 -7.33 1.27
C GLY A 227 -10.70 -6.64 0.46
N ALA A 228 -11.02 -5.38 0.78
CA ALA A 228 -11.99 -4.60 0.00
C ALA A 228 -11.51 -4.36 -1.44
N PHE A 229 -10.21 -4.14 -1.66
CA PHE A 229 -9.64 -3.89 -2.99
C PHE A 229 -9.27 -5.18 -3.75
N LEU A 230 -8.65 -6.16 -3.08
CA LEU A 230 -8.06 -7.35 -3.71
C LEU A 230 -8.93 -8.62 -3.57
N GLY A 231 -10.07 -8.51 -2.89
CA GLY A 231 -10.95 -9.64 -2.58
C GLY A 231 -10.42 -10.49 -1.43
N TRP A 232 -11.18 -11.54 -1.10
CA TRP A 232 -10.87 -12.41 0.05
C TRP A 232 -9.59 -13.23 -0.16
N GLN A 233 -9.29 -13.64 -1.40
CA GLN A 233 -8.05 -14.36 -1.71
C GLN A 233 -6.83 -13.46 -1.49
N GLY A 234 -6.93 -12.20 -1.91
CA GLY A 234 -5.88 -11.21 -1.69
C GLY A 234 -5.63 -10.93 -0.21
N ALA A 235 -6.69 -10.82 0.59
CA ALA A 235 -6.57 -10.68 2.04
C ALA A 235 -5.89 -11.91 2.67
N ALA A 236 -6.39 -13.12 2.40
CA ALA A 236 -5.83 -14.34 2.97
C ALA A 236 -4.36 -14.53 2.60
N PHE A 237 -4.01 -14.31 1.33
CA PHE A 237 -2.62 -14.39 0.88
C PHE A 237 -1.75 -13.33 1.56
N SER A 238 -2.23 -12.09 1.68
CA SER A 238 -1.45 -11.00 2.27
C SER A 238 -1.10 -11.27 3.74
N ILE A 239 -2.02 -11.87 4.52
CA ILE A 239 -1.74 -12.29 5.90
C ILE A 239 -0.61 -13.33 5.94
N MET A 240 -0.70 -14.35 5.08
CA MET A 240 0.30 -15.42 5.01
C MET A 240 1.66 -14.90 4.55
N ALA A 241 1.68 -14.11 3.49
CA ALA A 241 2.88 -13.50 2.93
C ALA A 241 3.53 -12.54 3.95
N ALA A 242 2.74 -11.77 4.70
CA ALA A 242 3.26 -10.91 5.76
C ALA A 242 3.95 -11.70 6.87
N ALA A 243 3.34 -12.81 7.31
CA ALA A 243 3.97 -13.69 8.29
C ALA A 243 5.29 -14.28 7.76
N LEU A 244 5.33 -14.70 6.49
CA LEU A 244 6.54 -15.19 5.83
C LEU A 244 7.63 -14.12 5.76
N TYR A 245 7.32 -12.93 5.23
CA TYR A 245 8.30 -11.83 5.10
C TYR A 245 8.78 -11.35 6.47
N GLY A 246 7.87 -11.20 7.43
CA GLY A 246 8.23 -10.85 8.81
C GLY A 246 9.16 -11.88 9.43
N THR A 247 8.91 -13.18 9.24
CA THR A 247 9.78 -14.25 9.73
C THR A 247 11.16 -14.22 9.06
N LEU A 248 11.22 -13.99 7.75
CA LEU A 248 12.49 -13.88 7.01
C LEU A 248 13.37 -12.74 7.50
N VAL A 249 12.79 -11.65 8.01
CA VAL A 249 13.54 -10.54 8.62
C VAL A 249 13.81 -10.78 10.11
N ALA A 250 12.86 -11.32 10.84
CA ALA A 250 12.97 -11.57 12.28
C ALA A 250 14.01 -12.64 12.62
N LEU A 251 14.13 -13.70 11.82
CA LEU A 251 15.01 -14.82 12.11
C LEU A 251 16.51 -14.45 12.07
N PRO A 252 17.03 -13.72 11.06
CA PRO A 252 18.38 -13.17 11.10
C PRO A 252 18.63 -12.23 12.27
N LEU A 253 17.64 -11.40 12.65
CA LEU A 253 17.76 -10.49 13.80
C LEU A 253 17.82 -11.25 15.14
N LEU A 254 17.10 -12.37 15.24
CA LEU A 254 17.17 -13.29 16.38
C LEU A 254 18.56 -13.94 16.47
N VAL A 255 19.09 -14.45 15.36
CA VAL A 255 20.40 -15.11 15.28
C VAL A 255 21.55 -14.15 15.59
N THR A 256 21.47 -12.90 15.10
CA THR A 256 22.47 -11.86 15.37
C THR A 256 22.34 -11.25 16.77
N GLY A 257 21.32 -11.64 17.55
CA GLY A 257 21.09 -11.18 18.92
C GLY A 257 20.61 -9.73 19.02
N ASN A 258 20.20 -9.09 17.93
CA ASN A 258 19.82 -7.69 17.90
C ASN A 258 18.37 -7.47 18.36
N ARG A 259 18.11 -7.75 19.64
CA ARG A 259 16.76 -7.72 20.25
C ARG A 259 16.06 -6.36 20.10
N LYS A 260 16.81 -5.26 20.14
CA LYS A 260 16.26 -3.91 19.96
C LYS A 260 15.60 -3.69 18.59
N LEU A 261 16.15 -4.27 17.53
CA LEU A 261 15.55 -4.20 16.19
C LEU A 261 14.39 -5.19 16.06
N LEU A 262 14.50 -6.36 16.68
CA LEU A 262 13.44 -7.38 16.69
C LEU A 262 12.17 -6.87 17.37
N ASP A 263 12.30 -6.20 18.52
CA ASP A 263 11.17 -5.61 19.26
C ASP A 263 10.54 -4.42 18.52
N ARG A 264 11.20 -3.93 17.47
CA ARG A 264 10.81 -2.77 16.66
C ARG A 264 10.42 -3.16 15.23
N LEU A 265 9.97 -4.39 15.00
CA LEU A 265 9.46 -4.81 13.69
C LEU A 265 7.95 -4.55 13.57
N PRO A 266 7.52 -3.51 12.84
CA PRO A 266 6.10 -3.28 12.56
C PRO A 266 5.56 -4.30 11.56
N PHE A 267 4.29 -4.68 11.71
CA PHE A 267 3.66 -5.70 10.85
C PHE A 267 3.06 -5.12 9.56
N GLY A 268 2.62 -3.86 9.56
CA GLY A 268 1.97 -3.19 8.45
C GLY A 268 2.79 -3.12 7.15
N PRO A 269 4.12 -2.89 7.17
CA PRO A 269 4.97 -2.97 5.98
C PRO A 269 4.92 -4.34 5.31
N TYR A 270 4.91 -5.42 6.10
CA TYR A 270 4.87 -6.78 5.58
C TYR A 270 3.48 -7.14 5.01
N LEU A 271 2.40 -6.62 5.62
CA LEU A 271 1.05 -6.70 5.06
C LEU A 271 0.96 -5.98 3.71
N SER A 272 1.49 -4.76 3.63
CA SER A 272 1.53 -3.97 2.40
C SER A 272 2.35 -4.65 1.32
N LEU A 273 3.47 -5.27 1.68
CA LEU A 273 4.30 -6.05 0.76
C LEU A 273 3.57 -7.31 0.28
N GLY A 274 2.85 -8.02 1.16
CA GLY A 274 2.01 -9.17 0.81
C GLY A 274 0.88 -8.81 -0.16
N ALA A 275 0.24 -7.67 0.05
CA ALA A 275 -0.79 -7.15 -0.84
C ALA A 275 -0.20 -6.77 -2.22
N PHE A 276 0.98 -6.16 -2.21
CA PHE A 276 1.70 -5.82 -3.44
C PHE A 276 2.12 -7.07 -4.23
N THR A 277 2.60 -8.13 -3.56
CA THR A 277 2.94 -9.38 -4.25
C THR A 277 1.72 -10.13 -4.76
N TRP A 278 0.60 -10.09 -4.05
CA TRP A 278 -0.68 -10.59 -4.57
C TRP A 278 -1.11 -9.85 -5.83
N LEU A 279 -1.03 -8.52 -5.81
CA LEU A 279 -1.39 -7.68 -6.95
C LEU A 279 -0.60 -8.08 -8.21
N LEU A 280 0.69 -8.37 -8.08
CA LEU A 280 1.55 -8.68 -9.22
C LEU A 280 1.46 -10.13 -9.68
N TRP A 281 1.39 -11.11 -8.77
CA TRP A 281 1.51 -12.53 -9.10
C TRP A 281 0.48 -13.45 -8.43
N GLY A 282 -0.44 -12.92 -7.63
CA GLY A 282 -1.35 -13.68 -6.76
C GLY A 282 -2.08 -14.85 -7.44
N PRO A 283 -2.90 -14.61 -8.48
CA PRO A 283 -3.58 -15.66 -9.23
C PRO A 283 -2.65 -16.74 -9.80
N ARG A 284 -1.42 -16.37 -10.19
CA ARG A 284 -0.45 -17.33 -10.74
C ARG A 284 0.17 -18.18 -9.65
N ILE A 285 0.56 -17.57 -8.53
CA ILE A 285 1.09 -18.29 -7.36
C ILE A 285 0.03 -19.27 -6.86
N LEU A 286 -1.23 -18.83 -6.76
CA LEU A 286 -2.34 -19.70 -6.37
C LEU A 286 -2.55 -20.84 -7.38
N GLY A 287 -2.48 -20.56 -8.68
CA GLY A 287 -2.59 -21.57 -9.72
C GLY A 287 -1.49 -22.64 -9.63
N VAL A 288 -0.24 -22.23 -9.42
CA VAL A 288 0.89 -23.16 -9.20
C VAL A 288 0.67 -24.01 -7.95
N TYR A 289 0.24 -23.39 -6.85
CA TYR A 289 -0.05 -24.08 -5.60
C TYR A 289 -1.16 -25.12 -5.76
N LEU A 290 -2.26 -24.76 -6.41
CA LEU A 290 -3.37 -25.69 -6.68
C LEU A 290 -2.96 -26.82 -7.63
N ALA A 291 -2.10 -26.54 -8.63
CA ALA A 291 -1.58 -27.56 -9.52
C ALA A 291 -0.66 -28.57 -8.80
N MET A 292 0.10 -28.14 -7.79
CA MET A 292 0.91 -29.04 -6.95
C MET A 292 0.06 -29.92 -6.03
N LEU A 293 -1.11 -29.44 -5.60
CA LEU A 293 -2.04 -30.21 -4.77
C LEU A 293 -2.96 -31.13 -5.58
N ALA A 294 -3.13 -30.86 -6.86
CA ALA A 294 -3.88 -31.74 -7.74
C ALA A 294 -3.15 -33.09 -7.86
N PRO A 295 -3.83 -34.23 -7.64
CA PRO A 295 -3.21 -35.53 -7.85
C PRO A 295 -2.75 -35.63 -9.31
N ALA A 296 -1.53 -36.13 -9.53
CA ALA A 296 -1.03 -36.41 -10.86
C ALA A 296 -2.00 -37.40 -11.54
N ALA A 297 -2.66 -36.95 -12.61
CA ALA A 297 -3.52 -37.77 -13.44
C ALA A 297 -2.67 -38.71 -14.31
#